data_AF-A0A7Y2CJU3-F1
#
_entry.id   AF-A0A7Y2CJU3-F1
#
_cell.length_a   1.000
_cell.length_b   1.000
_cell.length_c   1.000
_cell.angle_alpha   90.00
_cell.angle_beta   90.00
_cell.angle_gamma   90.00
#
_symmetry.space_group_name_H-M   'P 1'
#
loop_
_entity.id
_entity.type
_entity.pdbx_description
1 polymer ?
#
loop_
_entity_poly.entity_id
_entity_poly.type
_entity_poly.pdbx_seq_one_letter_code
_entity_poly.pdbx_strand_id
1 'polypeptide(L)' 'LATGGTAAAAIELVEQGKGEVAGLAFLANLAFLGGAAKLGGRPAQFLVEYA' A
#
# COMPACT_ATOMS: atom_id res chain seq x y z
N LEU A 1 -0.39 4.10 5.97
CA LEU A 1 0.08 2.71 5.88
C LEU A 1 0.60 2.28 7.25
N ALA A 2 -0.01 1.26 7.84
CA ALA A 2 0.46 0.63 9.07
C ALA A 2 1.10 -0.73 8.73
N THR A 3 0.42 -1.85 9.00
CA THR A 3 0.90 -3.20 8.66
C THR A 3 0.63 -3.63 7.20
N GLY A 4 -0.05 -2.80 6.41
CA GLY A 4 -0.30 -3.01 4.98
C GLY A 4 -1.39 -4.03 4.60
N GLY A 5 -2.04 -4.69 5.57
CA GLY A 5 -3.05 -5.72 5.29
C GLY A 5 -4.22 -5.23 4.44
N THR A 6 -4.82 -4.10 4.82
CA THR A 6 -5.97 -3.52 4.08
C THR A 6 -5.58 -3.11 2.66
N ALA A 7 -4.41 -2.53 2.48
CA ALA A 7 -3.93 -2.13 1.16
C ALA A 7 -3.68 -3.35 0.25
N ALA A 8 -3.10 -4.43 0.79
CA ALA A 8 -2.88 -5.67 0.06
C ALA A 8 -4.19 -6.33 -0.39
N ALA A 9 -5.21 -6.36 0.49
CA ALA A 9 -6.53 -6.88 0.13
C ALA A 9 -7.20 -6.02 -0.97
N ALA A 10 -7.08 -4.70 -0.90
CA ALA A 10 -7.63 -3.81 -1.92
C ALA A 10 -6.96 -4.01 -3.29
N ILE A 11 -5.63 -4.19 -3.31
CA ILE A 11 -4.87 -4.56 -4.51
C ILE A 11 -5.42 -5.85 -5.11
N GLU A 12 -5.54 -6.89 -4.28
CA GLU A 12 -6.00 -8.21 -4.72
C GLU A 12 -7.40 -8.12 -5.35
N LEU A 13 -8.32 -7.38 -4.74
CA LEU A 13 -9.66 -7.18 -5.27
C LEU A 13 -9.68 -6.50 -6.65
N VAL A 14 -8.83 -5.47 -6.85
CA VAL A 14 -8.70 -4.81 -8.16
C VAL A 14 -8.20 -5.79 -9.21
N GLU A 15 -7.18 -6.58 -8.89
CA GLU A 15 -6.57 -7.54 -9.82
C GLU A 15 -7.50 -8.72 -10.14
N GLN A 16 -8.23 -9.23 -9.14
CA GLN A 16 -9.30 -10.22 -9.36
C GLN A 16 -10.39 -9.68 -10.31
N GLY A 17 -10.67 -8.38 -10.25
CA GLY A 17 -11.55 -7.66 -11.18
C GLY A 17 -10.95 -7.43 -12.57
N LYS A 18 -9.75 -7.96 -12.86
CA LYS A 18 -8.96 -7.71 -14.07
C LYS A 18 -8.54 -6.25 -14.24
N GLY A 19 -8.59 -5.46 -13.17
CA GLY A 19 -8.06 -4.10 -13.14
C GLY A 19 -6.56 -4.09 -12.88
N GLU A 20 -5.91 -2.99 -13.25
CA GLU A 20 -4.51 -2.73 -12.96
C GLU A 20 -4.40 -1.68 -11.84
N VAL A 21 -3.57 -1.94 -10.84
CA VAL A 21 -3.27 -0.98 -9.78
C VAL A 21 -2.18 -0.02 -10.28
N ALA A 22 -2.60 1.18 -10.74
CA ALA A 22 -1.67 2.21 -11.21
C ALA A 22 -0.71 2.74 -10.12
N GLY A 23 -1.10 2.63 -8.84
CA GLY A 23 -0.29 3.06 -7.70
C GLY A 23 -1.11 3.20 -6.42
N LEU A 24 -0.43 3.53 -5.33
CA LEU A 24 -1.04 3.75 -4.02
C LEU A 24 -0.62 5.10 -3.43
N ALA A 25 -1.52 5.75 -2.71
CA ALA A 25 -1.22 7.00 -2.00
C ALA A 25 -1.77 6.94 -0.57
N PHE A 26 -0.95 7.35 0.40
CA PHE A 26 -1.33 7.41 1.81
C PHE A 26 -0.91 8.75 2.42
N LEU A 27 -1.74 9.27 3.33
CA LEU A 27 -1.40 10.49 4.08
C LEU A 27 -0.24 10.25 5.06
N ALA A 28 -0.25 9.14 5.79
CA ALA A 28 0.74 8.82 6.82
C ALA A 28 1.29 7.40 6.62
N ASN A 29 2.60 7.20 6.77
CA ASN A 29 3.28 5.91 6.82
C ASN A 29 3.89 5.68 8.20
N LEU A 30 3.51 4.60 8.88
CA LEU A 30 4.17 4.12 10.10
C LEU A 30 5.27 3.13 9.69
N ALA A 31 6.41 3.65 9.26
CA ALA A 31 7.44 2.87 8.57
C ALA A 31 7.98 1.71 9.43
N PHE A 32 8.07 1.89 10.75
CA PHE A 32 8.46 0.87 11.73
C PHE A 32 7.54 -0.36 11.77
N LEU A 33 6.34 -0.32 11.16
CA LEU A 33 5.43 -1.46 11.04
C LEU A 33 5.62 -2.29 9.76
N GLY A 34 6.50 -1.87 8.84
CA GLY A 34 6.88 -2.65 7.66
C GLY A 34 5.78 -2.86 6.61
N GLY A 35 4.70 -2.07 6.62
CA GLY A 35 3.56 -2.30 5.74
C GLY A 35 3.85 -2.18 4.24
N ALA A 36 4.89 -1.43 3.86
CA ALA A 36 5.27 -1.24 2.45
C ALA A 36 5.65 -2.56 1.75
N ALA A 37 6.16 -3.54 2.49
CA ALA A 37 6.48 -4.87 1.96
C ALA A 37 5.26 -5.59 1.38
N LYS A 38 4.04 -5.27 1.86
CA LYS A 38 2.80 -5.88 1.36
C LYS A 38 2.23 -5.21 0.10
N LEU A 39 2.84 -4.13 -0.40
CA LEU A 39 2.38 -3.45 -1.61
C LEU A 39 2.87 -4.12 -2.90
N GLY A 40 3.72 -5.15 -2.80
CA GLY A 40 4.20 -5.93 -3.95
C GLY A 40 5.10 -5.12 -4.90
N GLY A 41 5.84 -4.14 -4.37
CA GLY A 41 6.73 -3.29 -5.17
C GLY A 41 6.02 -2.26 -6.06
N ARG A 42 4.68 -2.15 -5.97
CA ARG A 42 3.92 -1.14 -6.70
C ARG A 42 4.27 0.28 -6.23
N PRO A 43 4.24 1.29 -7.12
CA PRO A 43 4.50 2.67 -6.74
C PRO A 43 3.60 3.11 -5.57
N ALA A 44 4.21 3.63 -4.52
CA ALA A 44 3.51 4.14 -3.35
C ALA A 44 4.05 5.52 -2.95
N GLN A 45 3.14 6.45 -2.67
CA GLN A 45 3.48 7.77 -2.14
C GLN A 45 2.97 7.93 -0.70
N PHE A 46 3.78 8.61 0.10
CA PHE A 46 3.50 8.94 1.49
C PHE A 46 3.68 10.45 1.69
N LEU A 47 2.67 11.12 2.25
CA LEU A 47 2.78 12.56 2.53
C LEU A 47 3.58 12.83 3.82
N VAL A 48 3.39 11.99 4.84
CA VAL A 48 4.11 12.03 6.12
C VAL A 48 4.64 10.65 6.44
N GLU A 49 5.89 10.58 6.89
CA GLU A 49 6.53 9.35 7.35
C GLU A 49 6.88 9.44 8.84
N TYR A 50 6.53 8.39 9.58
CA TYR A 50 6.89 8.18 10.98
C TYR A 50 7.88 7.01 11.04
N ALA A 51 9.11 7.32 11.41
CA ALA A 51 10.22 6.37 11.55
C ALA A 51 10.22 5.72 12.94
#